data_AF-A0A2R7YTU3-F1
#
_entry.id   AF-A0A2R7YTU3-F1
#
_cell.length_a   1.000
_cell.length_b   1.000
_cell.length_c   1.000
_cell.angle_alpha   90.00
_cell.angle_beta   90.00
_cell.angle_gamma   90.00
#
_symmetry.space_group_name_H-M   'P 1'
#
loop_
_entity.id
_entity.type
_entity.pdbx_description
1 polymer ?
#
loop_
_entity_poly.entity_id
_entity_poly.type
_entity_poly.pdbx_seq_one_letter_code
_entity_poly.pdbx_strand_id
1 'polypeptide(L)'
;MLARASRRFPLPVVLVLTALLATLLVTTLAARARGSEAALCERHARDAAARAQAVTGTGEPITVIGDSWTVGLGLADLRSSWPSRLPGRVTVAGFSGSGFSRHASPCGDRRFATRTGAARGADLVVVAGGLNDYDQPAVDIQAGFRSLMSSLRGRTVVVVGPASAPSRAGFVPRVDATLATLCKAYGVPFIDTTGWDDLSYLPDRLHLTDAGHAAFGQHVTDELSARGLL
;
A
#
# COMPACT_ATOMS: atom_id res chain seq x y z
N MET A 1 -60.03 -26.97 28.30
CA MET A 1 -59.91 -27.09 26.82
C MET A 1 -59.57 -25.74 26.24
N LEU A 2 -58.33 -25.51 25.80
CA LEU A 2 -57.95 -24.30 25.05
C LEU A 2 -57.65 -24.71 23.60
N ALA A 3 -58.49 -24.26 22.67
CA ALA A 3 -58.34 -24.53 21.25
C ALA A 3 -57.16 -23.72 20.68
N ARG A 4 -56.16 -24.42 20.14
CA ARG A 4 -55.02 -23.82 19.45
C ARG A 4 -55.46 -23.41 18.04
N ALA A 5 -55.86 -22.15 17.87
CA ALA A 5 -56.16 -21.59 16.55
C ALA A 5 -54.87 -21.51 15.72
N SER A 6 -54.72 -22.38 14.73
CA SER A 6 -53.62 -22.35 13.77
C SER A 6 -53.90 -21.23 12.75
N ARG A 7 -53.37 -20.03 13.01
CA ARG A 7 -53.36 -18.94 12.02
C ARG A 7 -52.46 -19.35 10.85
N ARG A 8 -53.07 -19.85 9.77
CA ARG A 8 -52.38 -20.05 8.48
C ARG A 8 -52.30 -18.70 7.78
N PHE A 9 -51.11 -18.12 7.75
CA PHE A 9 -50.87 -16.94 6.92
C PHE A 9 -50.93 -17.36 5.44
N PRO A 10 -51.57 -16.56 4.56
CA PRO A 10 -51.57 -16.87 3.14
C PRO A 10 -50.14 -16.82 2.61
N LEU A 11 -49.75 -17.84 1.82
CA LEU A 11 -48.45 -17.98 1.16
C LEU A 11 -47.87 -16.66 0.58
N PRO A 12 -48.65 -15.80 -0.10
CA PRO A 12 -48.15 -14.51 -0.61
C PRO A 12 -47.69 -13.55 0.50
N VAL A 13 -48.32 -13.54 1.67
CA VAL A 13 -47.90 -12.70 2.81
C VAL A 13 -46.57 -13.19 3.38
N VAL A 14 -46.37 -14.51 3.45
CA VAL A 14 -45.10 -15.09 3.89
C VAL A 14 -43.99 -14.73 2.91
N LEU A 15 -44.22 -14.85 1.60
CA LEU A 15 -43.23 -14.52 0.57
C LEU A 15 -42.83 -13.03 0.59
N VAL A 16 -43.80 -12.13 0.73
CA VAL A 16 -43.54 -10.69 0.84
C VAL A 16 -42.73 -10.37 2.09
N LEU A 17 -43.09 -10.96 3.25
CA LEU A 17 -42.34 -10.76 4.48
C LEU A 17 -40.91 -11.30 4.37
N THR A 18 -40.71 -12.47 3.78
CA THR A 18 -39.36 -13.02 3.56
C THR A 18 -38.52 -12.17 2.62
N ALA A 19 -39.12 -11.62 1.55
CA ALA A 19 -38.42 -10.73 0.62
C ALA A 19 -38.01 -9.43 1.33
N LEU A 20 -38.91 -8.82 2.11
CA LEU A 20 -38.61 -7.62 2.89
C LEU A 20 -37.51 -7.86 3.94
N LEU A 21 -37.56 -8.99 4.64
CA LEU A 21 -36.51 -9.40 5.60
C LEU A 21 -35.16 -9.62 4.90
N ALA A 22 -35.15 -10.28 3.74
CA ALA A 22 -33.95 -10.49 2.96
C ALA A 22 -33.37 -9.16 2.44
N THR A 23 -34.20 -8.27 1.91
CA THR A 23 -33.77 -6.93 1.49
C THR A 23 -33.22 -6.12 2.66
N LEU A 24 -33.88 -6.14 3.82
CA LEU A 24 -33.40 -5.47 5.03
C LEU A 24 -32.07 -6.05 5.53
N LEU A 25 -31.89 -7.37 5.48
CA LEU A 25 -30.63 -8.02 5.84
C LEU A 25 -29.50 -7.62 4.87
N VAL A 26 -29.76 -7.64 3.56
CA VAL A 26 -28.78 -7.24 2.54
C VAL A 26 -28.38 -5.77 2.70
N THR A 27 -29.34 -4.86 2.92
CA THR A 27 -29.04 -3.43 3.10
C THR A 27 -28.25 -3.16 4.38
N THR A 28 -28.58 -3.83 5.49
CA THR A 28 -27.86 -3.67 6.76
C THR A 28 -26.43 -4.22 6.69
N LEU A 29 -26.22 -5.36 6.04
CA LEU A 29 -24.88 -5.93 5.81
C LEU A 29 -24.05 -5.02 4.89
N ALA A 30 -24.62 -4.55 3.79
CA ALA A 30 -23.94 -3.63 2.88
C ALA A 30 -23.58 -2.29 3.56
N ALA A 31 -24.46 -1.76 4.41
CA ALA A 31 -24.19 -0.54 5.17
C ALA A 31 -23.05 -0.73 6.18
N ARG A 32 -22.99 -1.87 6.89
CA ARG A 32 -21.90 -2.19 7.82
C ARG A 32 -20.57 -2.37 7.11
N ALA A 33 -20.55 -3.08 5.98
CA ALA A 33 -19.34 -3.25 5.17
C ALA A 33 -18.78 -1.91 4.71
N ARG A 34 -19.61 -1.04 4.14
CA ARG A 34 -19.23 0.33 3.74
C ARG A 34 -18.72 1.16 4.92
N GLY A 35 -19.36 1.04 6.08
CA GLY A 35 -18.89 1.70 7.30
C GLY A 35 -17.50 1.24 7.75
N SER A 36 -17.22 -0.07 7.62
CA SER A 36 -15.91 -0.61 7.97
C SER A 36 -14.80 -0.20 6.99
N GLU A 37 -15.12 -0.13 5.69
CA GLU A 37 -14.19 0.35 4.65
C GLU A 37 -13.90 1.84 4.81
N ALA A 38 -14.92 2.67 5.04
CA ALA A 38 -14.73 4.09 5.32
C ALA A 38 -13.83 4.31 6.54
N ALA A 39 -14.09 3.60 7.64
CA ALA A 39 -13.27 3.69 8.84
C ALA A 39 -11.83 3.20 8.62
N LEU A 40 -11.61 2.19 7.78
CA LEU A 40 -10.28 1.73 7.38
C LEU A 40 -9.53 2.83 6.62
N CYS A 41 -10.17 3.41 5.62
CA CYS A 41 -9.56 4.45 4.79
C CYS A 41 -9.26 5.73 5.56
N GLU A 42 -10.12 6.11 6.50
CA GLU A 42 -9.85 7.21 7.43
C GLU A 42 -8.64 6.93 8.31
N ARG A 43 -8.49 5.71 8.86
CA ARG A 43 -7.29 5.32 9.62
C ARG A 43 -6.04 5.43 8.76
N HIS A 44 -6.03 4.86 7.56
CA HIS A 44 -4.89 4.96 6.65
C HIS A 44 -4.55 6.40 6.25
N ALA A 45 -5.56 7.26 6.08
CA ALA A 45 -5.33 8.68 5.83
C ALA A 45 -4.70 9.39 7.02
N ARG A 46 -5.14 9.07 8.26
CA ARG A 46 -4.53 9.62 9.49
C ARG A 46 -3.09 9.15 9.65
N ASP A 47 -2.81 7.86 9.48
CA ASP A 47 -1.47 7.30 9.61
C ASP A 47 -0.52 7.87 8.55
N ALA A 48 -0.99 7.99 7.30
CA ALA A 48 -0.25 8.63 6.22
C ALA A 48 0.09 10.10 6.55
N ALA A 49 -0.86 10.87 7.07
CA ALA A 49 -0.64 12.26 7.46
C ALA A 49 0.34 12.38 8.64
N ALA A 50 0.19 11.54 9.65
CA ALA A 50 1.10 11.50 10.81
C ALA A 50 2.53 11.14 10.37
N ARG A 51 2.69 10.11 9.52
CA ARG A 51 4.01 9.73 9.01
C ARG A 51 4.63 10.81 8.14
N ALA A 52 3.84 11.51 7.31
CA ALA A 52 4.34 12.59 6.45
C ALA A 52 4.87 13.79 7.26
N GLN A 53 4.30 14.07 8.43
CA GLN A 53 4.77 15.13 9.33
C GLN A 53 6.04 14.74 10.10
N ALA A 54 6.33 13.44 10.22
CA ALA A 54 7.46 12.95 10.99
C ALA A 54 8.74 12.84 10.13
N VAL A 55 9.33 13.99 9.78
CA VAL A 55 10.62 14.04 9.08
C VAL A 55 11.70 13.40 9.95
N THR A 56 12.53 12.54 9.36
CA THR A 56 13.62 11.84 10.06
C THR A 56 14.97 12.15 9.45
N GLY A 57 16.03 12.11 10.27
CA GLY A 57 17.40 12.37 9.82
C GLY A 57 17.68 13.84 9.47
N THR A 58 18.89 14.08 9.01
CA THR A 58 19.41 15.40 8.58
C THR A 58 20.25 15.21 7.31
N GLY A 59 20.65 16.29 6.64
CA GLY A 59 21.43 16.20 5.39
C GLY A 59 20.58 16.35 4.12
N GLU A 60 20.99 15.71 3.04
CA GLU A 60 20.36 15.83 1.72
C GLU A 60 18.88 15.39 1.77
N PRO A 61 17.97 16.11 1.09
CA PRO A 61 16.55 15.87 1.21
C PRO A 61 16.14 14.65 0.36
N ILE A 62 15.65 13.62 1.02
CA ILE A 62 15.15 12.39 0.38
C ILE A 62 13.64 12.34 0.55
N THR A 63 12.91 12.04 -0.53
CA THR A 63 11.48 11.72 -0.44
C THR A 63 11.23 10.27 -0.76
N VAL A 64 10.52 9.58 0.13
CA VAL A 64 10.08 8.20 -0.10
C VAL A 64 8.57 8.17 -0.37
N ILE A 65 8.18 7.74 -1.56
CA ILE A 65 6.79 7.50 -1.93
C ILE A 65 6.54 6.00 -1.86
N GLY A 66 5.51 5.57 -1.12
CA GLY A 66 5.25 4.14 -1.01
C GLY A 66 3.94 3.77 -0.33
N ASP A 67 3.88 2.53 0.13
CA ASP A 67 2.68 1.87 0.64
C ASP A 67 2.66 1.73 2.17
N SER A 68 1.99 0.68 2.68
CA SER A 68 1.87 0.42 4.13
C SER A 68 3.21 0.17 4.81
N TRP A 69 4.21 -0.37 4.10
CA TRP A 69 5.55 -0.56 4.67
C TRP A 69 6.27 0.77 4.83
N THR A 70 6.07 1.68 3.88
CA THR A 70 6.64 3.02 3.95
C THR A 70 5.95 3.86 5.05
N VAL A 71 4.66 3.63 5.28
CA VAL A 71 3.93 4.27 6.40
C VAL A 71 4.34 3.70 7.76
N GLY A 72 4.61 2.38 7.84
CA GLY A 72 4.83 1.67 9.09
C GLY A 72 3.56 1.04 9.67
N LEU A 73 2.64 0.55 8.81
CA LEU A 73 1.41 -0.08 9.28
C LEU A 73 1.72 -1.27 10.20
N GLY A 74 1.16 -1.25 11.41
CA GLY A 74 1.38 -2.28 12.42
C GLY A 74 2.46 -1.95 13.44
N LEU A 75 3.21 -0.85 13.25
CA LEU A 75 4.15 -0.35 14.24
C LEU A 75 3.46 0.50 15.30
N ALA A 76 4.02 0.49 16.51
CA ALA A 76 3.59 1.38 17.59
C ALA A 76 4.02 2.84 17.34
N ASP A 77 5.18 3.05 16.72
CA ASP A 77 5.66 4.36 16.27
C ASP A 77 5.90 4.33 14.76
N LEU A 78 5.14 5.10 13.98
CA LEU A 78 5.31 5.18 12.53
C LEU A 78 6.70 5.69 12.12
N ARG A 79 7.41 6.40 13.01
CA ARG A 79 8.80 6.82 12.77
C ARG A 79 9.79 5.67 12.78
N SER A 80 9.45 4.49 13.31
CA SER A 80 10.34 3.31 13.22
C SER A 80 10.24 2.59 11.87
N SER A 81 9.36 3.04 10.97
CA SER A 81 9.30 2.53 9.59
C SER A 81 10.64 2.66 8.86
N TRP A 82 10.85 1.76 7.90
CA TRP A 82 12.13 1.60 7.19
C TRP A 82 12.73 2.89 6.59
N PRO A 83 11.96 3.89 6.09
CA PRO A 83 12.54 5.09 5.50
C PRO A 83 13.43 5.86 6.48
N SER A 84 13.18 5.72 7.78
CA SER A 84 13.95 6.39 8.84
C SER A 84 15.38 5.86 8.98
N ARG A 85 15.74 4.79 8.26
CA ARG A 85 17.10 4.23 8.20
C ARG A 85 17.98 4.88 7.13
N LEU A 86 17.40 5.66 6.22
CA LEU A 86 18.18 6.39 5.22
C LEU A 86 18.94 7.54 5.90
N PRO A 87 20.19 7.85 5.48
CA PRO A 87 21.07 8.79 6.18
C PRO A 87 20.72 10.27 5.98
N GLY A 88 19.80 10.60 5.07
CA GLY A 88 19.42 11.98 4.73
C GLY A 88 18.25 12.56 5.54
N ARG A 89 17.79 13.75 5.15
CA ARG A 89 16.55 14.35 5.68
C ARG A 89 15.35 13.76 4.93
N VAL A 90 14.71 12.78 5.54
CA VAL A 90 13.70 11.93 4.89
C VAL A 90 12.28 12.45 5.14
N THR A 91 11.56 12.73 4.05
CA THR A 91 10.11 12.95 4.05
C THR A 91 9.41 11.74 3.44
N VAL A 92 8.29 11.33 4.04
CA VAL A 92 7.51 10.18 3.56
C VAL A 92 6.17 10.63 2.98
N ALA A 93 5.87 10.12 1.80
CA ALA A 93 4.59 10.26 1.11
C ALA A 93 3.94 8.87 0.95
N GLY A 94 3.62 8.25 2.08
CA GLY A 94 3.05 6.90 2.16
C GLY A 94 1.52 6.86 2.21
N PHE A 95 0.92 5.72 1.84
CA PHE A 95 -0.50 5.43 2.06
C PHE A 95 -0.70 3.92 2.07
N SER A 96 -1.25 3.36 3.15
CA SER A 96 -1.43 1.91 3.28
C SER A 96 -2.39 1.36 2.24
N GLY A 97 -2.01 0.24 1.62
CA GLY A 97 -2.77 -0.37 0.52
C GLY A 97 -2.62 0.35 -0.82
N SER A 98 -1.68 1.27 -0.98
CA SER A 98 -1.42 1.91 -2.28
C SER A 98 -0.40 1.17 -3.13
N GLY A 99 -0.38 1.46 -4.43
CA GLY A 99 0.51 0.85 -5.40
C GLY A 99 0.75 1.76 -6.61
N PHE A 100 1.15 1.17 -7.73
CA PHE A 100 1.28 1.88 -9.00
C PHE A 100 -0.08 2.08 -9.68
N SER A 101 -0.93 1.06 -9.63
CA SER A 101 -2.23 1.04 -10.30
C SER A 101 -3.27 1.91 -9.59
N ARG A 102 -4.21 2.49 -10.35
CA ARG A 102 -5.33 3.29 -9.81
C ARG A 102 -6.19 2.49 -8.80
N HIS A 103 -6.31 1.18 -9.02
CA HIS A 103 -7.18 0.29 -8.25
C HIS A 103 -6.44 -0.60 -7.24
N ALA A 104 -5.14 -0.37 -7.03
CA ALA A 104 -4.36 -1.10 -6.03
C ALA A 104 -4.90 -0.91 -4.59
N SER A 105 -5.64 0.19 -4.34
CA SER A 105 -6.19 0.52 -3.03
C SER A 105 -7.71 0.41 -3.00
N PRO A 106 -8.29 -0.13 -1.90
CA PRO A 106 -9.73 -0.05 -1.67
C PRO A 106 -10.18 1.40 -1.34
N CYS A 107 -9.25 2.31 -1.03
CA CYS A 107 -9.54 3.67 -0.59
C CYS A 107 -9.56 4.70 -1.73
N GLY A 108 -9.97 4.26 -2.92
CA GLY A 108 -10.00 5.05 -4.15
C GLY A 108 -8.63 5.21 -4.81
N ASP A 109 -8.47 6.25 -5.64
CA ASP A 109 -7.23 6.50 -6.37
C ASP A 109 -6.11 6.98 -5.43
N ARG A 110 -5.34 6.00 -4.92
CA ARG A 110 -4.21 6.22 -4.01
C ARG A 110 -2.87 5.88 -4.65
N ARG A 111 -2.80 5.75 -5.97
CA ARG A 111 -1.55 5.39 -6.66
C ARG A 111 -0.39 6.32 -6.33
N PHE A 112 0.85 5.84 -6.41
CA PHE A 112 2.05 6.63 -6.09
C PHE A 112 2.11 7.97 -6.85
N ALA A 113 1.63 8.01 -8.10
CA ALA A 113 1.61 9.22 -8.92
C ALA A 113 0.83 10.40 -8.30
N THR A 114 -0.17 10.16 -7.44
CA THR A 114 -0.98 11.23 -6.82
C THR A 114 -0.26 11.98 -5.70
N ARG A 115 0.91 11.49 -5.27
CA ARG A 115 1.66 12.01 -4.11
C ARG A 115 3.04 12.58 -4.45
N THR A 116 3.35 12.72 -5.74
CA THR A 116 4.63 13.25 -6.24
C THR A 116 4.91 14.71 -5.87
N GLY A 117 3.88 15.46 -5.43
CA GLY A 117 4.03 16.80 -4.89
C GLY A 117 4.92 16.86 -3.63
N ALA A 118 4.97 15.78 -2.84
CA ALA A 118 5.82 15.69 -1.66
C ALA A 118 7.32 15.70 -1.98
N ALA A 119 7.70 15.29 -3.20
CA ALA A 119 9.09 15.29 -3.66
C ALA A 119 9.54 16.67 -4.20
N ARG A 120 8.83 17.75 -3.89
CA ARG A 120 9.27 19.12 -4.23
C ARG A 120 10.47 19.47 -3.34
N GLY A 121 11.62 19.71 -3.96
CA GLY A 121 12.87 20.02 -3.25
C GLY A 121 13.61 18.80 -2.71
N ALA A 122 13.26 17.59 -3.16
CA ALA A 122 14.03 16.38 -2.92
C ALA A 122 15.14 16.23 -3.96
N ASP A 123 16.33 15.86 -3.51
CA ASP A 123 17.47 15.54 -4.38
C ASP A 123 17.35 14.10 -4.89
N LEU A 124 16.80 13.20 -4.05
CA LEU A 124 16.49 11.81 -4.38
C LEU A 124 15.02 11.48 -4.07
N VAL A 125 14.37 10.80 -5.02
CA VAL A 125 13.03 10.21 -4.84
C VAL A 125 13.12 8.70 -4.87
N VAL A 126 12.82 8.06 -3.74
CA VAL A 126 12.71 6.61 -3.64
C VAL A 126 11.23 6.23 -3.77
N VAL A 127 10.88 5.37 -4.72
CA VAL A 127 9.53 4.84 -4.87
C VAL A 127 9.53 3.36 -4.50
N ALA A 128 8.89 2.99 -3.40
CA ALA A 128 8.93 1.62 -2.88
C ALA A 128 7.54 0.99 -2.82
N GLY A 129 7.38 -0.18 -3.45
CA GLY A 129 6.18 -0.98 -3.34
C GLY A 129 5.88 -1.84 -4.56
N GLY A 130 4.61 -2.24 -4.68
CA GLY A 130 4.12 -3.17 -5.71
C GLY A 130 3.35 -4.35 -5.11
N LEU A 131 3.46 -4.58 -3.80
CA LEU A 131 2.72 -5.66 -3.13
C LEU A 131 1.21 -5.49 -3.22
N ASN A 132 0.70 -4.26 -3.31
CA ASN A 132 -0.74 -3.98 -3.49
C ASN A 132 -1.18 -4.04 -4.96
N ASP A 133 -0.25 -4.21 -5.90
CA ASP A 133 -0.56 -4.40 -7.31
C ASP A 133 -0.69 -5.91 -7.68
N TYR A 134 -0.65 -6.80 -6.70
CA TYR A 134 -0.58 -8.26 -6.88
C TYR A 134 -1.72 -8.83 -7.72
N ASP A 135 -2.91 -8.24 -7.63
CA ASP A 135 -4.12 -8.61 -8.37
C ASP A 135 -4.44 -7.65 -9.53
N GLN A 136 -3.58 -6.65 -9.77
CA GLN A 136 -3.78 -5.65 -10.81
C GLN A 136 -3.20 -6.11 -12.15
N PRO A 137 -3.88 -5.87 -13.28
CA PRO A 137 -3.35 -6.23 -14.59
C PRO A 137 -2.10 -5.39 -14.91
N ALA A 138 -1.16 -5.97 -15.66
CA ALA A 138 0.10 -5.29 -16.00
C ALA A 138 -0.12 -3.93 -16.69
N VAL A 139 -1.19 -3.80 -17.49
CA VAL A 139 -1.52 -2.56 -18.20
C VAL A 139 -1.79 -1.40 -17.24
N ASP A 140 -2.40 -1.69 -16.08
CA ASP A 140 -2.76 -0.67 -15.09
C ASP A 140 -1.52 -0.25 -14.28
N ILE A 141 -0.65 -1.22 -13.97
CA ILE A 141 0.67 -0.96 -13.38
C ILE A 141 1.48 -0.05 -14.32
N GLN A 142 1.53 -0.37 -15.62
CA GLN A 142 2.23 0.41 -16.63
C GLN A 142 1.66 1.82 -16.79
N ALA A 143 0.34 1.98 -16.80
CA ALA A 143 -0.31 3.29 -16.87
C ALA A 143 0.00 4.14 -15.62
N GLY A 144 -0.04 3.52 -14.45
CA GLY A 144 0.35 4.12 -13.17
C GLY A 144 1.81 4.57 -13.12
N PHE A 145 2.72 3.67 -13.51
CA PHE A 145 4.16 3.94 -13.58
C PHE A 145 4.49 5.07 -14.54
N ARG A 146 3.89 5.09 -15.74
CA ARG A 146 4.05 6.19 -16.70
C ARG A 146 3.57 7.52 -16.14
N SER A 147 2.41 7.54 -15.47
CA SER A 147 1.92 8.74 -14.79
C SER A 147 2.89 9.22 -13.71
N LEU A 148 3.44 8.29 -12.92
CA LEU A 148 4.43 8.58 -11.89
C LEU A 148 5.70 9.20 -12.48
N MET A 149 6.30 8.56 -13.49
CA MET A 149 7.52 9.05 -14.15
C MET A 149 7.30 10.41 -14.82
N SER A 150 6.14 10.62 -15.45
CA SER A 150 5.79 11.92 -16.01
C SER A 150 5.75 13.02 -14.96
N SER A 151 5.21 12.74 -13.77
CA SER A 151 5.14 13.70 -12.65
C SER A 151 6.48 13.91 -11.94
N LEU A 152 7.43 12.99 -12.07
CA LEU A 152 8.77 13.07 -11.48
C LEU A 152 9.85 13.48 -12.50
N ARG A 153 9.47 13.91 -13.70
CA ARG A 153 10.40 14.28 -14.76
C ARG A 153 11.46 15.28 -14.27
N GLY A 154 12.73 14.98 -14.53
CA GLY A 154 13.88 15.80 -14.15
C GLY A 154 14.36 15.60 -12.71
N ARG A 155 13.81 14.64 -11.97
CA ARG A 155 14.30 14.24 -10.64
C ARG A 155 15.12 12.96 -10.73
N THR A 156 16.03 12.78 -9.78
CA THR A 156 16.70 11.49 -9.55
C THR A 156 15.69 10.56 -8.87
N VAL A 157 15.34 9.47 -9.56
CA VAL A 157 14.34 8.50 -9.10
C VAL A 157 14.95 7.12 -9.06
N VAL A 158 14.68 6.39 -7.99
CA VAL A 158 14.98 4.95 -7.84
C VAL A 158 13.71 4.22 -7.42
N VAL A 159 13.49 3.04 -7.99
CA VAL A 159 12.34 2.19 -7.66
C VAL A 159 12.81 0.98 -6.88
N VAL A 160 12.20 0.74 -5.72
CA VAL A 160 12.41 -0.44 -4.89
C VAL A 160 11.24 -1.40 -5.10
N GLY A 161 11.53 -2.58 -5.63
CA GLY A 161 10.55 -3.63 -5.91
C GLY A 161 9.91 -4.22 -4.65
N PRO A 162 8.82 -4.98 -4.80
CA PRO A 162 8.14 -5.62 -3.68
C PRO A 162 8.92 -6.82 -3.15
N ALA A 163 9.25 -6.82 -1.85
CA ALA A 163 9.86 -8.00 -1.23
C ALA A 163 8.86 -9.15 -1.12
N SER A 164 9.37 -10.37 -0.98
CA SER A 164 8.61 -11.63 -0.97
C SER A 164 7.79 -11.85 0.31
N ALA A 165 6.86 -10.93 0.64
CA ALA A 165 5.97 -11.04 1.78
C ALA A 165 5.15 -12.34 1.73
N PRO A 166 5.16 -13.22 2.74
CA PRO A 166 4.66 -14.59 2.57
C PRO A 166 3.20 -14.72 2.17
N SER A 167 2.33 -13.79 2.57
CA SER A 167 0.91 -13.77 2.17
C SER A 167 0.69 -13.44 0.69
N ARG A 168 1.69 -12.86 0.00
CA ARG A 168 1.60 -12.44 -1.40
C ARG A 168 2.77 -12.93 -2.27
N ALA A 169 3.68 -13.74 -1.72
CA ALA A 169 4.92 -14.16 -2.37
C ALA A 169 4.70 -14.77 -3.77
N GLY A 170 3.63 -15.56 -3.96
CA GLY A 170 3.33 -16.17 -5.26
C GLY A 170 3.07 -15.18 -6.41
N PHE A 171 2.73 -13.92 -6.10
CA PHE A 171 2.44 -12.89 -7.11
C PHE A 171 3.63 -11.94 -7.35
N VAL A 172 4.60 -11.93 -6.43
CA VAL A 172 5.75 -11.01 -6.47
C VAL A 172 6.54 -11.13 -7.78
N PRO A 173 6.89 -12.32 -8.30
CA PRO A 173 7.69 -12.43 -9.53
C PRO A 173 7.07 -11.71 -10.74
N ARG A 174 5.74 -11.72 -10.86
CA ARG A 174 5.04 -11.03 -11.96
C ARG A 174 5.14 -9.51 -11.83
N VAL A 175 4.89 -8.99 -10.63
CA VAL A 175 4.93 -7.55 -10.39
C VAL A 175 6.36 -7.04 -10.52
N ASP A 176 7.32 -7.75 -9.92
CA ASP A 176 8.74 -7.45 -9.98
C ASP A 176 9.24 -7.38 -11.44
N ALA A 177 9.01 -8.42 -12.25
CA ALA A 177 9.40 -8.43 -13.66
C ALA A 177 8.75 -7.28 -14.47
N THR A 178 7.51 -6.92 -14.14
CA THR A 178 6.81 -5.79 -14.76
C THR A 178 7.52 -4.47 -14.42
N LEU A 179 7.86 -4.25 -13.14
CA LEU A 179 8.55 -3.05 -12.68
C LEU A 179 9.98 -2.98 -13.21
N ALA A 180 10.73 -4.08 -13.20
CA ALA A 180 12.08 -4.15 -13.76
C ALA A 180 12.10 -3.75 -15.25
N THR A 181 11.14 -4.27 -16.03
CA THR A 181 10.98 -3.94 -17.45
C THR A 181 10.67 -2.44 -17.64
N LEU A 182 9.76 -1.89 -16.83
CA LEU A 182 9.41 -0.47 -16.88
C LEU A 182 10.58 0.42 -16.48
N CYS A 183 11.28 0.10 -15.39
CA CYS A 183 12.43 0.86 -14.92
C CYS A 183 13.52 0.91 -15.99
N LYS A 184 13.83 -0.23 -16.63
CA LYS A 184 14.74 -0.30 -17.77
C LYS A 184 14.29 0.59 -18.93
N ALA A 185 13.00 0.59 -19.28
CA ALA A 185 12.47 1.41 -20.36
C ALA A 185 12.54 2.93 -20.09
N TYR A 186 12.46 3.34 -18.82
CA TYR A 186 12.55 4.75 -18.40
C TYR A 186 13.97 5.17 -17.99
N GLY A 187 14.94 4.25 -17.98
CA GLY A 187 16.31 4.52 -17.55
C GLY A 187 16.43 4.87 -16.06
N VAL A 188 15.53 4.36 -15.22
CA VAL A 188 15.58 4.56 -13.76
C VAL A 188 16.12 3.29 -13.08
N PRO A 189 16.97 3.40 -12.05
CA PRO A 189 17.43 2.25 -11.29
C PRO A 189 16.28 1.49 -10.64
N PHE A 190 16.37 0.16 -10.68
CA PHE A 190 15.46 -0.76 -10.01
C PHE A 190 16.25 -1.58 -8.99
N ILE A 191 15.76 -1.65 -7.76
CA ILE A 191 16.28 -2.50 -6.69
C ILE A 191 15.33 -3.69 -6.56
N ASP A 192 15.84 -4.88 -6.94
CA ASP A 192 15.18 -6.16 -6.72
C ASP A 192 15.33 -6.55 -5.24
N THR A 193 14.22 -6.89 -4.60
CA THR A 193 14.14 -7.21 -3.17
C THR A 193 13.70 -8.66 -2.92
N THR A 194 13.55 -9.46 -3.98
CA THR A 194 12.99 -10.81 -3.88
C THR A 194 13.89 -11.80 -3.14
N GLY A 195 15.20 -11.53 -3.08
CA GLY A 195 16.21 -12.34 -2.38
C GLY A 195 16.53 -11.92 -0.94
N TRP A 196 15.77 -11.00 -0.35
CA TRP A 196 15.97 -10.56 1.04
C TRP A 196 15.19 -11.47 2.00
N ASP A 197 15.83 -12.58 2.38
CA ASP A 197 15.21 -13.67 3.15
C ASP A 197 15.21 -13.44 4.68
N ASP A 198 15.87 -12.39 5.17
CA ASP A 198 16.01 -12.07 6.60
C ASP A 198 14.90 -11.14 7.15
N LEU A 199 13.87 -10.88 6.35
CA LEU A 199 12.77 -9.99 6.73
C LEU A 199 11.79 -10.66 7.70
N SER A 200 11.54 -9.98 8.82
CA SER A 200 10.59 -10.42 9.84
C SER A 200 9.21 -9.80 9.62
N TYR A 201 8.16 -10.64 9.65
CA TYR A 201 6.78 -10.25 9.38
C TYR A 201 5.88 -10.35 10.62
N LEU A 202 4.87 -9.49 10.68
CA LEU A 202 3.75 -9.57 11.62
C LEU A 202 2.91 -10.83 11.36
N PRO A 203 1.99 -11.19 12.28
CA PRO A 203 1.16 -12.40 12.15
C PRO A 203 0.31 -12.47 10.87
N ASP A 204 0.01 -11.33 10.24
CA ASP A 204 -0.67 -11.28 8.95
C ASP A 204 0.20 -11.76 7.77
N ARG A 205 1.49 -12.00 8.02
CA ARG A 205 2.49 -12.45 7.05
C ARG A 205 2.59 -11.50 5.86
N LEU A 206 2.27 -10.23 6.06
CA LEU A 206 2.29 -9.19 5.03
C LEU A 206 3.09 -7.97 5.48
N HIS A 207 2.84 -7.48 6.69
CA HIS A 207 3.49 -6.27 7.19
C HIS A 207 4.72 -6.63 8.00
N LEU A 208 5.72 -5.76 8.00
CA LEU A 208 6.99 -6.00 8.70
C LEU A 208 6.83 -5.73 10.21
N THR A 209 7.61 -6.45 11.02
CA THR A 209 7.85 -6.07 12.41
C THR A 209 8.83 -4.89 12.49
N ASP A 210 9.07 -4.31 13.67
CA ASP A 210 10.15 -3.32 13.86
C ASP A 210 11.51 -3.85 13.37
N ALA A 211 11.82 -5.12 13.63
CA ALA A 211 13.05 -5.76 13.14
C ALA A 211 13.05 -5.91 11.62
N GLY A 212 11.91 -6.29 11.02
CA GLY A 212 11.77 -6.35 9.56
C GLY A 212 11.95 -4.99 8.89
N HIS A 213 11.40 -3.91 9.47
CA HIS A 213 11.61 -2.56 8.99
C HIS A 213 13.07 -2.11 9.10
N ALA A 214 13.76 -2.49 10.17
CA ALA A 214 15.18 -2.23 10.32
C ALA A 214 16.02 -2.93 9.23
N ALA A 215 15.80 -4.23 9.02
CA ALA A 215 16.49 -5.01 8.00
C ALA A 215 16.20 -4.48 6.58
N PHE A 216 14.92 -4.28 6.23
CA PHE A 216 14.55 -3.73 4.92
C PHE A 216 15.16 -2.35 4.67
N GLY A 217 15.15 -1.48 5.69
CA GLY A 217 15.76 -0.15 5.58
C GLY A 217 17.27 -0.21 5.39
N GLN A 218 17.95 -1.14 6.05
CA GLN A 218 19.39 -1.34 5.87
C GLN A 218 19.72 -1.82 4.45
N HIS A 219 19.01 -2.84 3.94
CA HIS A 219 19.20 -3.33 2.58
C HIS A 219 19.00 -2.23 1.53
N VAL A 220 17.94 -1.41 1.68
CA VAL A 220 17.73 -0.27 0.77
C VAL A 220 18.86 0.75 0.87
N THR A 221 19.31 1.10 2.08
CA THR A 221 20.46 2.01 2.27
C THR A 221 21.70 1.48 1.56
N ASP A 222 22.01 0.20 1.72
CA ASP A 222 23.19 -0.44 1.14
C ASP A 222 23.12 -0.45 -0.40
N GLU A 223 21.95 -0.78 -0.97
CA GLU A 223 21.71 -0.74 -2.42
C GLU A 223 21.82 0.67 -3.00
N LEU A 224 21.31 1.69 -2.31
CA LEU A 224 21.43 3.07 -2.76
C LEU A 224 22.88 3.56 -2.69
N SER A 225 23.60 3.20 -1.63
CA SER A 225 25.02 3.55 -1.44
C SER A 225 25.91 2.88 -2.49
N ALA A 226 25.69 1.59 -2.77
CA ALA A 226 26.40 0.85 -3.82
C ALA A 226 26.20 1.43 -5.23
N ARG A 227 25.16 2.25 -5.41
CA ARG A 227 24.82 2.94 -6.66
C ARG A 227 25.28 4.40 -6.70
N GLY A 228 25.90 4.89 -5.62
CA GLY A 228 26.31 6.29 -5.49
C GLY A 228 25.13 7.25 -5.45
N LEU A 229 23.99 6.81 -4.90
CA LEU A 229 22.78 7.62 -4.72
C LEU A 229 22.64 8.18 -3.29
N LEU A 230 23.55 7.81 -2.38
CA LEU A 230 23.70 8.31 -1.01
C LEU A 230 25.16 8.65 -0.73
#